data_AF-A0A090QCY7-F1
#
_entry.id   AF-A0A090QCY7-F1
#
_cell.length_a   1.000
_cell.length_b   1.000
_cell.length_c   1.000
_cell.angle_alpha   90.00
_cell.angle_beta   90.00
_cell.angle_gamma   90.00
#
_symmetry.space_group_name_H-M   'P 1'
#
loop_
_entity.id
_entity.type
_entity.pdbx_description
1 polymer ?
#
loop_
_entity_poly.entity_id
_entity_poly.type
_entity_poly.pdbx_seq_one_letter_code
_entity_poly.pdbx_strand_id
1 'polypeptide(L)' 'MYIGSADWMTRNLDHRIEVITPILDKDIAFKLRNILNLQLNDHIKGRLIDAKQENKYLNTNSDSELSSQYLIYKSLL' A
#
# COMPACT_ATOMS: atom_id res chain seq x y z
N MET A 1 -14.49 -0.31 0.64
CA MET A 1 -13.13 0.11 0.23
C MET A 1 -13.26 0.98 -1.01
N TYR A 2 -12.38 1.96 -1.18
CA TYR A 2 -12.39 2.89 -2.30
C TYR A 2 -11.05 2.83 -3.03
N ILE A 3 -11.07 3.18 -4.31
CA ILE A 3 -9.87 3.47 -5.09
C ILE A 3 -10.08 4.80 -5.80
N GLY A 4 -9.03 5.58 -5.97
CA GLY A 4 -9.13 6.88 -6.62
C GLY A 4 -7.77 7.47 -6.95
N SER A 5 -7.81 8.60 -7.65
CA SER A 5 -6.63 9.30 -8.16
C SER A 5 -6.07 10.36 -7.19
N ALA A 6 -6.84 10.78 -6.19
CA ALA A 6 -6.44 11.80 -5.23
C ALA A 6 -5.54 11.25 -4.11
N ASP A 7 -4.49 12.00 -3.77
CA ASP A 7 -3.79 11.91 -2.49
C ASP A 7 -4.34 12.96 -1.49
N TRP A 8 -3.89 12.90 -0.22
CA TRP A 8 -4.33 13.85 0.82
C TRP A 8 -3.52 15.15 0.82
N MET A 9 -3.47 15.83 -0.32
CA MET A 9 -2.91 17.18 -0.43
C MET A 9 -3.98 18.17 -0.89
N THR A 10 -3.94 19.40 -0.35
CA THR A 10 -4.85 20.51 -0.71
C THR A 10 -4.97 20.69 -2.22
N ARG A 11 -3.87 20.57 -2.95
CA ARG A 11 -3.87 20.67 -4.42
C ARG A 11 -4.78 19.64 -5.11
N ASN A 12 -4.90 18.44 -4.54
CA ASN A 12 -5.71 17.35 -5.08
C ASN A 12 -7.16 17.43 -4.57
N LEU A 13 -7.38 17.96 -3.37
CA LEU A 13 -8.71 18.09 -2.79
C LEU A 13 -9.48 19.33 -3.28
N ASP A 14 -8.79 20.44 -3.53
CA ASP A 14 -9.43 21.74 -3.80
C ASP A 14 -9.16 22.30 -5.19
N HIS A 15 -8.11 21.84 -5.87
CA HIS A 15 -7.59 22.48 -7.09
C HIS A 15 -7.46 21.55 -8.31
N ARG A 16 -7.75 20.25 -8.17
CA ARG A 16 -7.69 19.27 -9.26
C ARG A 16 -9.01 18.53 -9.39
N ILE A 17 -9.29 18.10 -10.62
CA ILE A 17 -10.39 17.17 -10.89
C ILE A 17 -9.85 15.78 -10.59
N GLU A 18 -10.42 15.14 -9.57
CA GLU A 18 -10.05 13.80 -9.12
C GLU A 18 -11.28 12.89 -9.11
N VAL A 19 -11.06 11.58 -9.26
CA VAL A 19 -12.13 10.58 -9.23
C VAL A 19 -11.84 9.55 -8.16
N ILE A 20 -12.85 9.27 -7.33
CA ILE A 20 -12.85 8.20 -6.34
C ILE A 20 -14.08 7.34 -6.60
N THR A 21 -13.90 6.02 -6.59
CA THR A 21 -14.99 5.07 -6.80
C THR A 21 -15.04 4.01 -5.70
N PRO A 22 -16.24 3.62 -5.23
CA PRO A 22 -16.38 2.49 -4.33
C PRO A 22 -16.10 1.18 -5.07
N ILE A 23 -15.48 0.24 -4.37
CA ILE A 23 -15.27 -1.12 -4.86
C ILE A 23 -16.47 -1.95 -4.38
N LEU A 24 -17.43 -2.15 -5.28
CA LEU A 24 -18.72 -2.80 -4.98
C LEU A 24 -18.62 -4.33 -4.97
N ASP A 25 -17.76 -4.88 -5.81
CA ASP A 25 -17.50 -6.31 -5.87
C ASP A 25 -16.68 -6.76 -4.63
N LYS A 26 -17.23 -7.71 -3.87
CA LYS A 26 -16.64 -8.19 -2.62
C LYS A 26 -15.36 -8.99 -2.86
N ASP A 27 -15.25 -9.71 -3.96
CA ASP A 27 -14.07 -10.51 -4.28
C ASP A 27 -12.92 -9.61 -4.71
N ILE A 28 -13.20 -8.56 -5.49
CA ILE A 28 -12.21 -7.51 -5.81
C ILE A 28 -11.77 -6.80 -4.54
N ALA A 29 -12.70 -6.44 -3.65
CA ALA A 29 -12.37 -5.83 -2.38
C ALA A 29 -11.51 -6.75 -1.49
N PHE A 30 -11.76 -8.06 -1.50
CA PHE A 30 -10.93 -9.01 -0.77
C PHE A 30 -9.50 -9.08 -1.35
N LYS A 31 -9.35 -9.16 -2.68
CA LYS A 31 -8.04 -9.20 -3.36
C LYS A 31 -7.20 -7.95 -3.05
N LEU A 32 -7.78 -6.76 -3.18
CA LEU A 32 -7.07 -5.51 -2.91
C LEU A 32 -6.68 -5.36 -1.44
N ARG A 33 -7.52 -5.83 -0.51
CA ARG A 33 -7.15 -5.87 0.92
C ARG A 33 -5.97 -6.80 1.17
N ASN A 34 -5.89 -7.94 0.49
CA ASN A 34 -4.74 -8.85 0.59
C ASN A 34 -3.46 -8.19 0.04
N ILE A 35 -3.56 -7.48 -1.10
CA ILE A 35 -2.43 -6.71 -1.64
C ILE A 35 -1.94 -5.66 -0.63
N LEU A 36 -2.85 -4.88 -0.04
CA LEU A 36 -2.52 -3.91 1.01
C LEU A 36 -1.84 -4.58 2.21
N ASN A 37 -2.34 -5.73 2.66
CA ASN A 37 -1.73 -6.48 3.76
C ASN A 37 -0.31 -6.95 3.41
N LEU A 38 -0.04 -7.37 2.18
CA LEU A 38 1.31 -7.72 1.73
C LEU A 38 2.25 -6.50 1.79
N GLN A 39 1.78 -5.33 1.36
CA GLN A 39 2.58 -4.10 1.40
C GLN A 39 2.88 -3.63 2.81
N LEU A 40 1.89 -3.70 3.71
CA LEU A 40 2.05 -3.30 5.12
C LEU A 40 2.97 -4.23 5.91
N ASN A 41 3.13 -5.48 5.46
CA ASN A 41 4.04 -6.46 6.04
C ASN A 41 5.37 -6.58 5.25
N ASP A 42 5.76 -5.58 4.45
CA ASP A 42 7.04 -5.61 3.72
C ASP A 42 8.22 -5.33 4.68
N HIS A 43 9.01 -6.36 4.94
CA HIS A 43 10.22 -6.26 5.79
C HIS A 43 11.51 -6.01 5.00
N ILE A 44 11.47 -6.01 3.66
CA ILE A 44 12.65 -5.82 2.81
C ILE A 44 12.77 -4.36 2.38
N LYS A 45 11.66 -3.75 1.94
CA LYS A 45 11.64 -2.37 1.44
C LYS A 45 10.83 -1.41 2.30
N GLY A 46 10.02 -1.93 3.23
CA GLY A 46 9.25 -1.11 4.16
C GLY A 46 10.15 -0.31 5.11
N ARG A 47 9.72 0.92 5.41
CA ARG A 47 10.44 1.86 6.29
C ARG A 47 9.52 2.47 7.33
N LEU A 48 10.08 2.73 8.50
CA LEU A 48 9.43 3.48 9.57
C LEU A 48 9.54 4.98 9.28
N ILE A 49 8.38 5.64 9.27
CA ILE A 49 8.30 7.10 9.25
C ILE A 49 8.24 7.56 10.70
N ASP A 50 9.32 8.17 11.18
CA ASP A 50 9.39 8.78 12.51
C ASP A 50 9.53 10.30 12.41
N ALA A 51 9.33 10.99 13.54
CA ALA A 51 9.41 12.44 13.62
C ALA A 51 10.81 12.99 13.25
N LYS A 52 11.85 12.15 13.33
CA LYS A 52 13.23 12.51 12.99
C LYS A 52 13.55 12.29 11.51
N GLN A 53 12.62 11.68 10.76
CA GLN A 53 12.78 11.30 9.36
C GLN A 53 14.00 10.39 9.11
N GLU A 54 14.31 9.50 10.05
CA GLU A 54 15.48 8.61 9.94
C GLU A 54 15.27 7.51 8.88
N ASN A 55 14.03 7.25 8.47
CA ASN A 55 13.68 6.32 7.38
C ASN A 55 14.27 4.92 7.58
N LYS A 56 14.30 4.45 8.84
CA LYS A 56 14.83 3.13 9.21
C LYS A 56 14.04 2.02 8.52
N TYR A 57 14.73 1.00 8.04
CA TYR A 57 14.08 -0.20 7.54
C TYR A 57 13.26 -0.88 8.65
N LEU A 58 12.12 -1.43 8.28
CA LEU A 58 11.35 -2.31 9.16
C LEU A 58 12.20 -3.55 9.49
N ASN A 59 12.14 -3.95 10.76
CA ASN A 59 13.00 -4.93 11.42
C ASN A 59 13.41 -6.12 10.51
N THR A 60 14.71 -6.33 10.32
CA THR A 60 15.31 -7.35 9.42
C THR A 60 15.37 -8.77 10.03
N ASN A 61 14.86 -8.96 11.24
CA ASN A 61 14.90 -10.25 11.95
C ASN A 61 13.72 -11.17 11.57
N SER A 62 12.93 -10.82 10.56
CA SER A 62 11.89 -11.70 10.03
C SER A 62 12.45 -12.61 8.95
N ASP A 63 12.12 -13.90 8.99
CA ASP A 63 12.43 -14.92 7.96
C ASP A 63 11.77 -14.66 6.58
N SER A 64 11.19 -13.47 6.37
CA SER A 64 10.59 -13.12 5.09
C SER A 64 11.66 -12.67 4.10
N GLU A 65 12.01 -13.56 3.18
CA GLU A 65 13.06 -13.31 2.17
C GLU A 65 12.60 -12.50 0.95
N LEU A 66 11.31 -12.17 0.84
CA LEU A 66 10.73 -11.61 -0.38
C LEU A 66 10.01 -10.27 -0.13
N SER A 67 10.27 -9.28 -0.98
CA SER A 67 9.54 -8.00 -0.96
C SER A 67 8.07 -8.19 -1.34
N SER A 68 7.22 -7.32 -0.80
CA SER A 68 5.79 -7.28 -1.11
C SER A 68 5.51 -7.23 -2.61
N GLN A 69 6.31 -6.51 -3.40
CA GLN A 69 6.12 -6.40 -4.85
C GLN A 69 6.22 -7.77 -5.55
N TYR A 70 7.16 -8.62 -5.13
CA TYR A 70 7.32 -9.96 -5.66
C TYR A 70 6.19 -10.89 -5.20
N LEU A 71 5.80 -10.80 -3.93
CA LEU A 71 4.67 -11.58 -3.39
C LEU A 71 3.36 -11.23 -4.09
N ILE A 72 3.13 -9.95 -4.37
CA ILE A 72 1.97 -9.47 -5.14
C ILE A 72 2.01 -10.07 -6.55
N TYR A 73 3.12 -9.96 -7.27
CA TYR A 73 3.26 -10.54 -8.60
C TYR A 73 2.94 -12.04 -8.60
N LYS A 74 3.49 -12.81 -7.65
CA LYS A 74 3.24 -14.24 -7.51
C LYS A 74 1.77 -14.56 -7.20
N SER A 75 1.07 -13.70 -6.47
CA SER A 75 -0.35 -13.90 -6.14
C SER A 75 -1.32 -13.65 -7.30
N LEU A 76 -0.83 -13.04 -8.39
CA LEU A 76 -1.62 -12.75 -9.59
C LEU A 76 -1.50 -13.83 -10.68
N LEU A 77 -0.56 -14.77 -10.50
CA LEU A 77 -0.35 -15.95 -11.36
C LEU A 77 -1.18 -17.13 -10.84
#